data_AF-A0A2U0S8J7-F1
#
_entry.id   AF-A0A2U0S8J7-F1
#
_cell.length_a   1.000
_cell.length_b   1.000
_cell.length_c   1.000
_cell.angle_alpha   90.00
_cell.angle_beta   90.00
_cell.angle_gamma   90.00
#
_symmetry.space_group_name_H-M   'P 1'
#
loop_
_entity.id
_entity.type
_entity.pdbx_description
1 polymer ?
#
loop_
_entity_poly.entity_id
_entity_poly.type
_entity_poly.pdbx_seq_one_letter_code
_entity_poly.pdbx_strand_id
1 'polypeptide(L)'
;MIPDFDYQGFEENLTNLSSEFADWSESDWQKSSYTSWMYALESLIYPTYFDEYPEFMQTLAWQDEKLNTALGSWAQLRHDTILYAKQTYIPALICSYPEAFAEPNPTFYSRMQDLCERTLGALNILEPEEVNSTITDSLQTLKDVTQKLEVISEKELAKEPLTEEEVDFIKELVWNCGSGGFIGWYVDTIHAIAQAANSTSTLEVPVIADVATFPPDDIQYPPQILHVGTGYVNALVVLFPKPDGSLVAAVGPVFSYYEFNLIGTERLNDDEWKEMLTWSNRTEYLPEQLQDVYGLAEPMPVPENLNFTVFAILMVSTLTVLALMKGIKIAKKFERTKRN
;
A
#
# COMPACT_ATOMS: atom_id res chain seq x y z
N MET A 1 29.89 -1.44 -4.50
CA MET A 1 29.67 0.02 -4.51
C MET A 1 29.96 0.54 -3.11
N ILE A 2 30.36 1.80 -2.98
CA ILE A 2 30.44 2.45 -1.68
C ILE A 2 28.98 2.68 -1.24
N PRO A 3 28.56 2.25 -0.05
CA PRO A 3 27.24 2.56 0.47
C PRO A 3 26.99 4.07 0.48
N ASP A 4 25.78 4.53 0.18
CA ASP A 4 25.53 5.96 0.00
C ASP A 4 25.80 6.81 1.27
N PHE A 5 25.74 6.18 2.45
CA PHE A 5 26.09 6.84 3.71
C PHE A 5 27.59 7.10 3.91
N ASP A 6 28.46 6.51 3.08
CA ASP A 6 29.91 6.72 3.12
C ASP A 6 30.36 7.92 2.25
N TYR A 7 29.44 8.62 1.56
CA TYR A 7 29.78 9.84 0.84
C TYR A 7 30.25 10.95 1.78
N GLN A 8 31.23 11.73 1.33
CA GLN A 8 31.75 12.85 2.11
C GLN A 8 30.64 13.86 2.44
N GLY A 9 30.47 14.14 3.74
CA GLY A 9 29.47 15.10 4.22
C GLY A 9 28.04 14.55 4.27
N PHE A 10 27.82 13.25 4.02
CA PHE A 10 26.50 12.64 4.08
C PHE A 10 25.82 12.86 5.45
N GLU A 11 26.47 12.47 6.54
CA GLU A 11 25.90 12.60 7.90
C GLU A 11 25.60 14.06 8.28
N GLU A 12 26.49 14.99 7.90
CA GLU A 12 26.31 16.43 8.16
C GLU A 12 25.11 16.98 7.38
N ASN A 13 25.02 16.67 6.08
CA ASN A 13 23.90 17.10 5.24
C ASN A 13 22.58 16.48 5.68
N LEU A 14 22.58 15.18 6.02
CA LEU A 14 21.42 14.48 6.57
C LEU A 14 20.96 15.16 7.86
N THR A 15 21.86 15.44 8.80
CA THR A 15 21.54 16.10 10.06
C THR A 15 20.97 17.51 9.84
N ASN A 16 21.56 18.28 8.92
CA ASN A 16 21.08 19.63 8.59
C ASN A 16 19.66 19.58 8.00
N LEU A 17 19.41 18.69 7.03
CA LEU A 17 18.10 18.52 6.42
C LEU A 17 17.07 18.01 7.43
N SER A 18 17.41 17.01 8.24
CA SER A 18 16.54 16.51 9.31
C SER A 18 16.16 17.61 10.29
N SER A 19 17.10 18.48 10.65
CA SER A 19 16.83 19.61 11.55
C SER A 19 15.94 20.66 10.88
N GLU A 20 16.18 20.96 9.60
CA GLU A 20 15.34 21.89 8.83
C GLU A 20 13.89 21.40 8.75
N PHE A 21 13.67 20.12 8.41
CA PHE A 21 12.31 19.56 8.32
C PHE A 21 11.64 19.40 9.69
N ALA A 22 12.40 19.18 10.76
CA ALA A 22 11.86 19.16 12.12
C ALA A 22 11.33 20.52 12.57
N ASP A 23 11.89 21.62 12.04
CA ASP A 23 11.45 22.99 12.32
C ASP A 23 10.25 23.44 11.46
N TRP A 24 9.82 22.64 10.47
CA TRP A 24 8.69 22.99 9.61
C TRP A 24 7.37 22.96 10.41
N SER A 25 6.58 24.02 10.25
CA SER A 25 5.20 24.04 10.74
C SER A 25 4.29 23.21 9.84
N GLU A 26 3.10 22.87 10.34
CA GLU A 26 2.07 22.22 9.53
C GLU A 26 1.74 23.01 8.25
N SER A 27 1.73 24.35 8.33
CA SER A 27 1.54 25.22 7.17
C SER A 27 2.66 25.08 6.14
N ASP A 28 3.90 24.84 6.58
CA ASP A 28 5.04 24.62 5.69
C ASP A 28 4.91 23.29 4.93
N TRP A 29 4.54 22.22 5.63
CA TRP A 29 4.24 20.93 5.03
C TRP A 29 3.11 21.02 3.99
N GLN A 30 2.14 21.88 4.24
CA GLN A 30 0.97 22.03 3.39
C GLN A 30 1.15 23.00 2.20
N LYS A 31 2.38 23.46 1.91
CA LYS A 31 2.66 24.40 0.81
C LYS A 31 2.45 23.84 -0.60
N SER A 32 2.53 22.52 -0.78
CA SER A 32 2.36 21.86 -2.07
C SER A 32 1.76 20.46 -1.90
N SER A 33 1.13 19.91 -2.94
CA SER A 33 0.62 18.53 -2.90
C SER A 33 1.72 17.50 -2.63
N TYR A 34 2.94 17.75 -3.14
CA TYR A 34 4.10 16.90 -2.88
C TYR A 34 4.47 16.89 -1.39
N THR A 35 4.66 18.06 -0.79
CA THR A 35 5.04 18.16 0.63
C THR A 35 3.92 17.69 1.56
N SER A 36 2.66 17.92 1.20
CA SER A 36 1.51 17.38 1.93
C SER A 36 1.46 15.86 1.87
N TRP A 37 1.77 15.26 0.72
CA TRP A 37 1.86 13.80 0.58
C TRP A 37 2.99 13.22 1.44
N MET A 38 4.18 13.82 1.38
CA MET A 38 5.31 13.43 2.24
C MET A 38 4.95 13.56 3.72
N TYR A 39 4.24 14.61 4.10
CA TYR A 39 3.77 14.80 5.47
C TYR A 39 2.77 13.73 5.89
N ALA A 40 1.86 13.29 5.01
CA ALA A 40 1.00 12.15 5.32
C ALA A 40 1.84 10.88 5.56
N LEU A 41 2.77 10.55 4.66
CA LEU A 41 3.63 9.36 4.78
C LEU A 41 4.51 9.37 6.04
N GLU A 42 4.97 10.53 6.49
CA GLU A 42 5.79 10.67 7.71
C GLU A 42 5.10 10.10 8.95
N SER A 43 3.76 10.21 9.04
CA SER A 43 2.99 9.66 10.16
C SER A 43 2.99 8.13 10.24
N LEU A 44 3.31 7.43 9.14
CA LEU A 44 3.46 5.98 9.13
C LEU A 44 4.79 5.54 9.76
N ILE A 45 5.81 6.41 9.71
CA ILE A 45 7.16 6.12 10.22
C ILE A 45 7.29 6.55 11.68
N TYR A 46 6.69 7.68 12.05
CA TYR A 46 6.73 8.23 13.40
C TYR A 46 5.31 8.29 14.00
N PRO A 47 4.75 7.14 14.40
CA PRO A 47 3.39 7.09 14.92
C PRO A 47 3.28 7.75 16.30
N THR A 48 2.21 8.52 16.52
CA THR A 48 1.96 9.26 17.77
C THR A 48 1.47 8.37 18.91
N TYR A 49 0.77 7.27 18.60
CA TYR A 49 0.05 6.42 19.56
C TYR A 49 0.75 5.07 19.81
N PHE A 50 2.09 5.07 19.86
CA PHE A 50 2.91 3.85 19.81
C PHE A 50 2.46 2.76 20.82
N ASP A 51 2.16 3.15 22.06
CA ASP A 51 1.81 2.22 23.13
C ASP A 51 0.38 1.66 23.00
N GLU A 52 -0.52 2.37 22.31
CA GLU A 52 -1.90 1.98 22.07
C GLU A 52 -2.06 1.02 20.88
N TYR A 53 -1.08 0.96 19.98
CA TYR A 53 -1.14 0.07 18.82
C TYR A 53 -1.14 -1.42 19.22
N PRO A 54 -1.77 -2.29 18.41
CA PRO A 54 -1.64 -3.74 18.56
C PRO A 54 -0.18 -4.21 18.62
N GLU A 55 0.11 -5.25 19.39
CA GLU A 55 1.48 -5.76 19.61
C GLU A 55 2.25 -6.04 18.30
N PHE A 56 1.57 -6.56 17.27
CA PHE A 56 2.22 -6.83 15.99
C PHE A 56 2.72 -5.55 15.30
N MET A 57 2.05 -4.41 15.50
CA MET A 57 2.41 -3.12 14.92
C MET A 57 3.61 -2.47 15.62
N GLN A 58 3.96 -2.94 16.82
CA GLN A 58 5.11 -2.45 17.59
C GLN A 58 6.41 -3.20 17.22
N THR A 59 6.34 -4.18 16.31
CA THR A 59 7.50 -5.00 15.92
C THR A 59 8.36 -4.30 14.88
N LEU A 60 9.66 -4.65 14.82
CA LEU A 60 10.56 -4.19 13.77
C LEU A 60 10.05 -4.58 12.37
N ALA A 61 9.49 -5.79 12.23
CA ALA A 61 8.93 -6.24 10.96
C ALA A 61 7.77 -5.35 10.46
N TRP A 62 6.98 -4.77 11.37
CA TRP A 62 5.94 -3.81 11.00
C TRP A 62 6.51 -2.43 10.67
N GLN A 63 7.56 -2.00 11.38
CA GLN A 63 8.28 -0.77 11.03
C GLN A 63 8.90 -0.87 9.63
N ASP A 64 9.48 -2.01 9.28
CA ASP A 64 10.00 -2.28 7.93
C ASP A 64 8.88 -2.28 6.88
N GLU A 65 7.69 -2.78 7.23
CA GLU A 65 6.52 -2.71 6.34
C GLU A 65 6.06 -1.25 6.14
N LYS A 66 5.97 -0.45 7.19
CA LYS A 66 5.64 0.99 7.08
C LYS A 66 6.68 1.73 6.26
N LEU A 67 7.96 1.42 6.45
CA LEU A 67 9.06 1.99 5.67
C LEU A 67 8.93 1.61 4.18
N ASN A 68 8.70 0.34 3.87
CA ASN A 68 8.46 -0.14 2.51
C ASN A 68 7.23 0.53 1.87
N THR A 69 6.14 0.70 2.62
CA THR A 69 4.93 1.38 2.15
C THR A 69 5.18 2.87 1.88
N ALA A 70 5.87 3.58 2.78
CA ALA A 70 6.21 4.99 2.59
C ALA A 70 7.17 5.20 1.41
N LEU A 71 8.23 4.40 1.31
CA LEU A 71 9.20 4.49 0.23
C LEU A 71 8.61 4.07 -1.12
N GLY A 72 7.77 3.03 -1.14
CA GLY A 72 7.05 2.60 -2.35
C GLY A 72 6.09 3.68 -2.86
N SER A 73 5.34 4.32 -1.95
CA SER A 73 4.48 5.45 -2.30
C SER A 73 5.27 6.67 -2.78
N TRP A 74 6.40 6.98 -2.14
CA TRP A 74 7.29 8.05 -2.60
C TRP A 74 7.91 7.75 -3.98
N ALA A 75 8.30 6.51 -4.26
CA ALA A 75 8.82 6.10 -5.57
C ALA A 75 7.77 6.29 -6.66
N GLN A 76 6.51 5.91 -6.40
CA GLN A 76 5.40 6.20 -7.34
C GLN A 76 5.19 7.70 -7.53
N LEU A 77 5.23 8.50 -6.46
CA LEU A 77 5.11 9.96 -6.57
C LEU A 77 6.26 10.55 -7.41
N ARG A 78 7.48 10.05 -7.26
CA ARG A 78 8.63 10.45 -8.09
C ARG A 78 8.43 10.06 -9.55
N HIS A 79 8.00 8.83 -9.82
CA HIS A 79 7.69 8.36 -11.16
C HIS A 79 6.59 9.22 -11.85
N ASP A 80 5.48 9.47 -11.16
CA ASP A 80 4.32 10.17 -11.74
C ASP A 80 4.58 11.66 -11.97
N THR A 81 5.57 12.22 -11.30
CA THR A 81 6.07 13.58 -11.56
C THR A 81 7.05 13.67 -12.72
N ILE A 82 7.40 12.54 -13.37
CA ILE A 82 8.44 12.43 -14.43
C ILE A 82 7.89 12.17 -15.86
N LEU A 83 6.68 11.59 -16.06
CA LEU A 83 5.82 11.46 -17.29
C LEU A 83 5.45 10.01 -17.76
N TYR A 84 4.13 9.71 -17.70
CA TYR A 84 3.18 8.72 -18.33
C TYR A 84 3.64 7.76 -19.49
N ALA A 85 3.14 6.52 -19.77
CA ALA A 85 2.00 5.66 -19.33
C ALA A 85 1.87 4.30 -20.13
N LYS A 86 1.47 3.13 -19.53
CA LYS A 86 0.82 1.91 -20.17
C LYS A 86 -0.22 1.20 -19.23
N GLN A 87 -0.75 -0.02 -19.44
CA GLN A 87 -1.94 -0.59 -18.70
C GLN A 87 -1.70 -1.74 -17.66
N THR A 88 -2.59 -1.87 -16.65
CA THR A 88 -2.59 -2.98 -15.64
C THR A 88 -3.93 -3.72 -15.40
N TYR A 89 -3.81 -4.92 -14.79
CA TYR A 89 -4.80 -5.98 -14.51
C TYR A 89 -5.00 -6.21 -13.00
N ILE A 90 -6.25 -6.47 -12.57
CA ILE A 90 -6.63 -6.75 -11.17
C ILE A 90 -6.71 -8.27 -10.96
N PRO A 91 -6.00 -8.86 -9.97
CA PRO A 91 -6.12 -10.30 -9.67
C PRO A 91 -7.48 -10.66 -9.02
N ALA A 92 -7.85 -11.93 -9.13
CA ALA A 92 -9.16 -12.46 -8.73
C ALA A 92 -9.44 -12.37 -7.22
N LEU A 93 -10.63 -11.90 -6.86
CA LEU A 93 -11.10 -11.75 -5.47
C LEU A 93 -11.94 -12.95 -5.01
N ILE A 94 -11.84 -13.28 -3.72
CA ILE A 94 -12.69 -14.27 -3.03
C ILE A 94 -13.82 -13.57 -2.27
N CYS A 95 -15.04 -14.12 -2.35
CA CYS A 95 -16.28 -13.43 -1.98
C CYS A 95 -16.66 -13.54 -0.49
N SER A 96 -15.71 -13.41 0.44
CA SER A 96 -16.02 -13.29 1.86
C SER A 96 -14.82 -12.77 2.66
N TYR A 97 -14.94 -11.57 3.21
CA TYR A 97 -14.08 -11.10 4.29
C TYR A 97 -14.79 -11.41 5.61
N PRO A 98 -14.37 -12.46 6.34
CA PRO A 98 -15.05 -12.85 7.58
C PRO A 98 -14.93 -11.78 8.66
N GLU A 99 -13.88 -10.96 8.60
CA GLU A 99 -13.54 -9.93 9.58
C GLU A 99 -13.16 -8.63 8.85
N ALA A 100 -13.40 -7.49 9.49
CA ALA A 100 -13.04 -6.15 9.01
C ALA A 100 -11.94 -5.60 9.91
N PHE A 101 -10.86 -5.11 9.31
CA PHE A 101 -9.77 -4.45 10.03
C PHE A 101 -9.27 -3.30 9.17
N ALA A 102 -9.23 -2.10 9.74
CA ALA A 102 -8.55 -0.94 9.18
C ALA A 102 -7.30 -0.68 10.02
N GLU A 103 -6.16 -0.48 9.37
CA GLU A 103 -4.93 -0.17 10.09
C GLU A 103 -5.09 1.14 10.88
N PRO A 104 -4.92 1.13 12.21
CA PRO A 104 -5.34 2.25 13.04
C PRO A 104 -4.37 3.45 13.02
N ASN A 105 -4.29 4.17 11.90
CA ASN A 105 -3.43 5.36 11.75
C ASN A 105 -4.26 6.65 11.62
N PRO A 106 -4.84 7.18 12.71
CA PRO A 106 -5.70 8.35 12.65
C PRO A 106 -4.95 9.59 12.14
N THR A 107 -3.68 9.79 12.53
CA THR A 107 -2.86 10.90 12.05
C THR A 107 -2.65 10.87 10.53
N PHE A 108 -2.43 9.68 9.95
CA PHE A 108 -2.32 9.52 8.50
C PHE A 108 -3.62 9.93 7.81
N TYR A 109 -4.75 9.39 8.29
CA TYR A 109 -6.06 9.68 7.71
C TYR A 109 -6.43 11.16 7.83
N SER A 110 -6.11 11.81 8.95
CA SER A 110 -6.30 13.25 9.15
C SER A 110 -5.51 14.07 8.12
N ARG A 111 -4.21 13.80 7.96
CA ARG A 111 -3.37 14.49 6.98
C ARG A 111 -3.81 14.27 5.53
N MET A 112 -4.36 13.08 5.23
CA MET A 112 -4.95 12.78 3.93
C MET A 112 -6.25 13.57 3.67
N GLN A 113 -7.06 13.82 4.70
CA GLN A 113 -8.25 14.69 4.59
C GLN A 113 -7.83 16.11 4.22
N ASP A 114 -6.82 16.66 4.90
CA ASP A 114 -6.29 18.01 4.62
C ASP A 114 -5.78 18.13 3.19
N LEU A 115 -5.06 17.12 2.70
CA LEU A 115 -4.61 17.07 1.31
C LEU A 115 -5.80 17.08 0.34
N CYS A 116 -6.83 16.28 0.59
CA CYS A 116 -8.02 16.23 -0.28
C CYS A 116 -8.75 17.58 -0.28
N GLU A 117 -8.95 18.19 0.89
CA GLU A 117 -9.60 19.48 1.05
C GLU A 117 -8.85 20.61 0.34
N ARG A 118 -7.52 20.64 0.47
CA ARG A 118 -6.68 21.61 -0.23
C ARG A 118 -6.71 21.41 -1.74
N THR A 119 -6.67 20.16 -2.19
CA THR A 119 -6.75 19.83 -3.61
C THR A 119 -8.10 20.28 -4.19
N LEU A 120 -9.21 19.99 -3.51
CA LEU A 120 -10.54 20.47 -3.86
C LEU A 120 -10.61 22.01 -3.88
N GLY A 121 -10.02 22.67 -2.88
CA GLY A 121 -9.90 24.12 -2.81
C GLY A 121 -9.14 24.71 -3.99
N ALA A 122 -8.04 24.07 -4.42
CA ALA A 122 -7.28 24.47 -5.59
C ALA A 122 -8.04 24.28 -6.90
N LEU A 123 -8.80 23.17 -7.04
CA LEU A 123 -9.65 22.93 -8.20
C LEU A 123 -10.76 23.96 -8.34
N ASN A 124 -11.31 24.46 -7.23
CA ASN A 124 -12.34 25.51 -7.24
C ASN A 124 -11.86 26.88 -7.76
N ILE A 125 -10.54 27.09 -7.89
CA ILE A 125 -9.95 28.29 -8.49
C ILE A 125 -9.97 28.20 -10.03
N LEU A 126 -9.97 26.98 -10.57
CA LEU A 126 -10.01 26.73 -12.01
C LEU A 126 -11.42 26.94 -12.56
N GLU A 127 -11.53 27.17 -13.86
CA GLU A 127 -12.84 27.29 -14.49
C GLU A 127 -13.56 25.93 -14.47
N PRO A 128 -14.85 25.85 -14.13
CA PRO A 128 -15.57 24.57 -14.00
C PRO A 128 -15.55 23.68 -15.25
N GLU A 129 -15.39 24.28 -16.43
CA GLU A 129 -15.28 23.56 -17.71
C GLU A 129 -13.93 22.85 -17.88
N GLU A 130 -12.91 23.25 -17.12
CA GLU A 130 -11.55 22.67 -17.15
C GLU A 130 -11.38 21.50 -16.16
N VAL A 131 -12.32 21.33 -15.23
CA VAL A 131 -12.25 20.32 -14.17
C VAL A 131 -13.23 19.19 -14.47
N ASN A 132 -12.71 17.97 -14.62
CA ASN A 132 -13.56 16.79 -14.72
C ASN A 132 -14.27 16.55 -13.39
N SER A 133 -15.60 16.57 -13.37
CA SER A 133 -16.39 16.39 -12.15
C SER A 133 -16.08 15.07 -11.43
N THR A 134 -15.70 14.02 -12.17
CA THR A 134 -15.28 12.74 -11.60
C THR A 134 -14.09 12.90 -10.66
N ILE A 135 -13.13 13.77 -10.99
CA ILE A 135 -11.95 14.02 -10.14
C ILE A 135 -12.40 14.66 -8.83
N THR A 136 -13.28 15.66 -8.90
CA THR A 136 -13.84 16.34 -7.71
C THR A 136 -14.65 15.37 -6.86
N ASP A 137 -15.53 14.57 -7.46
CA ASP A 137 -16.37 13.60 -6.75
C ASP A 137 -15.54 12.50 -6.08
N SER A 138 -14.49 12.02 -6.76
CA SER A 138 -13.57 11.04 -6.19
C SER A 138 -12.68 11.62 -5.09
N LEU A 139 -12.23 12.88 -5.20
CA LEU A 139 -11.50 13.54 -4.11
C LEU A 139 -12.39 13.76 -2.89
N GLN A 140 -13.67 14.10 -3.10
CA GLN A 140 -14.65 14.20 -2.01
C GLN A 140 -14.89 12.83 -1.36
N THR A 141 -15.04 11.78 -2.17
CA THR A 141 -15.19 10.41 -1.67
C THR A 141 -13.96 9.99 -0.88
N LEU A 142 -12.75 10.30 -1.35
CA LEU A 142 -11.51 10.00 -0.63
C LEU A 142 -11.45 10.72 0.71
N LYS A 143 -11.80 12.01 0.75
CA LYS A 143 -11.92 12.77 2.00
C LYS A 143 -12.88 12.09 2.98
N ASP A 144 -14.09 11.77 2.54
CA ASP A 144 -15.12 11.15 3.38
C ASP A 144 -14.70 9.76 3.90
N VAL A 145 -14.04 8.96 3.05
CA VAL A 145 -13.45 7.67 3.42
C VAL A 145 -12.39 7.85 4.49
N THR A 146 -11.45 8.77 4.31
CA THR A 146 -10.38 9.02 5.29
C THR A 146 -10.94 9.52 6.61
N GLN A 147 -11.99 10.33 6.62
CA GLN A 147 -12.68 10.74 7.83
C GLN A 147 -13.31 9.56 8.59
N LYS A 148 -13.94 8.62 7.87
CA LYS A 148 -14.48 7.40 8.48
C LYS A 148 -13.37 6.49 9.03
N LEU A 149 -12.28 6.34 8.28
CA LEU A 149 -11.14 5.52 8.70
C LEU A 149 -10.42 6.10 9.92
N GLU A 150 -10.35 7.43 10.05
CA GLU A 150 -9.85 8.09 11.26
C GLU A 150 -10.69 7.71 12.49
N VAL A 151 -12.01 7.87 12.42
CA VAL A 151 -12.93 7.51 13.52
C VAL A 151 -12.83 6.03 13.88
N ILE A 152 -12.77 5.15 12.89
CA ILE A 152 -12.58 3.71 13.09
C ILE A 152 -11.24 3.44 13.77
N SER A 153 -10.17 4.10 13.34
CA SER A 153 -8.83 3.95 13.91
C SER A 153 -8.78 4.38 15.38
N GLU A 154 -9.39 5.50 15.72
CA GLU A 154 -9.48 5.98 17.11
C GLU A 154 -10.21 4.96 18.00
N LYS A 155 -11.30 4.36 17.48
CA LYS A 155 -12.03 3.30 18.19
C LYS A 155 -11.20 2.03 18.36
N GLU A 156 -10.50 1.59 17.33
CA GLU A 156 -9.62 0.41 17.38
C GLU A 156 -8.48 0.62 18.39
N LEU A 157 -7.84 1.80 18.42
CA LEU A 157 -6.83 2.16 19.43
C LEU A 157 -7.43 2.21 20.85
N ALA A 158 -8.65 2.72 20.98
CA ALA A 158 -9.40 2.73 22.24
C ALA A 158 -9.94 1.34 22.64
N LYS A 159 -9.77 0.32 21.79
CA LYS A 159 -10.30 -1.05 21.97
C LYS A 159 -11.83 -1.09 22.11
N GLU A 160 -12.49 -0.14 21.46
CA GLU A 160 -13.95 -0.06 21.38
C GLU A 160 -14.47 -0.92 20.22
N PRO A 161 -15.60 -1.63 20.38
CA PRO A 161 -16.16 -2.42 19.29
C PRO A 161 -16.69 -1.51 18.17
N LEU A 162 -16.39 -1.87 16.92
CA LEU A 162 -16.99 -1.24 15.75
C LEU A 162 -18.48 -1.57 15.63
N THR A 163 -19.23 -0.61 15.12
CA THR A 163 -20.64 -0.79 14.73
C THR A 163 -20.78 -1.65 13.48
N GLU A 164 -21.97 -2.22 13.24
CA GLU A 164 -22.24 -2.99 12.01
C GLU A 164 -22.02 -2.14 10.75
N GLU A 165 -22.41 -0.87 10.77
CA GLU A 165 -22.22 0.07 9.66
C GLU A 165 -20.73 0.32 9.36
N GLU A 166 -19.89 0.43 10.40
CA GLU A 166 -18.44 0.61 10.24
C GLU A 166 -17.77 -0.66 9.70
N VAL A 167 -18.20 -1.83 10.17
CA VAL A 167 -17.73 -3.12 9.67
C VAL A 167 -18.10 -3.32 8.20
N ASP A 168 -19.33 -2.98 7.82
CA ASP A 168 -19.80 -3.07 6.44
C ASP A 168 -19.06 -2.07 5.54
N PHE A 169 -18.82 -0.84 6.02
CA PHE A 169 -18.00 0.15 5.31
C PHE A 169 -16.60 -0.36 4.97
N ILE A 170 -15.90 -1.00 5.93
CA ILE A 170 -14.57 -1.58 5.67
C ILE A 170 -14.66 -2.70 4.63
N LYS A 171 -15.72 -3.52 4.67
CA LYS A 171 -15.93 -4.61 3.70
C LYS A 171 -16.27 -4.11 2.30
N GLU A 172 -16.84 -2.92 2.17
CA GLU A 172 -17.18 -2.26 0.91
C GLU A 172 -15.99 -1.56 0.22
N LEU A 173 -14.76 -2.03 0.49
CA LEU A 173 -13.52 -1.51 -0.10
C LEU A 173 -13.48 -1.61 -1.64
N VAL A 174 -13.46 -2.83 -2.19
CA VAL A 174 -13.31 -3.08 -3.65
C VAL A 174 -14.44 -3.93 -4.24
N TRP A 175 -15.22 -4.60 -3.39
CA TRP A 175 -16.21 -5.57 -3.87
C TRP A 175 -17.36 -5.79 -2.88
N ASN A 176 -18.59 -5.88 -3.41
CA ASN A 176 -19.75 -6.38 -2.69
C ASN A 176 -20.31 -7.62 -3.40
N CYS A 177 -20.54 -8.71 -2.67
CA CYS A 177 -20.93 -9.98 -3.29
C CYS A 177 -22.30 -9.91 -3.98
N GLY A 178 -22.32 -10.22 -5.28
CA GLY A 178 -23.52 -10.15 -6.10
C GLY A 178 -23.70 -8.84 -6.88
N SER A 179 -22.74 -7.92 -6.78
CA SER A 179 -22.72 -6.66 -7.53
C SER A 179 -22.58 -6.82 -9.05
N GLY A 180 -22.04 -7.95 -9.52
CA GLY A 180 -21.75 -8.18 -10.93
C GLY A 180 -20.53 -7.43 -11.46
N GLY A 181 -19.74 -6.78 -10.59
CA GLY A 181 -18.55 -6.01 -10.94
C GLY A 181 -17.86 -5.36 -9.73
N PHE A 182 -16.69 -4.76 -9.96
CA PHE A 182 -15.97 -4.02 -8.92
C PHE A 182 -16.81 -2.82 -8.49
N ILE A 183 -17.19 -2.78 -7.22
CA ILE A 183 -17.92 -1.68 -6.59
C ILE A 183 -17.35 -1.45 -5.20
N GLY A 184 -17.35 -0.21 -4.73
CA GLY A 184 -16.82 0.13 -3.42
C GLY A 184 -16.01 1.41 -3.47
N TRP A 185 -15.71 1.94 -2.29
CA TRP A 185 -15.13 3.27 -2.18
C TRP A 185 -13.72 3.37 -2.76
N TYR A 186 -12.96 2.28 -2.86
CA TYR A 186 -11.66 2.27 -3.56
C TYR A 186 -11.82 2.39 -5.08
N VAL A 187 -12.91 1.83 -5.62
CA VAL A 187 -13.23 1.93 -7.05
C VAL A 187 -13.70 3.35 -7.38
N ASP A 188 -14.56 3.91 -6.53
CA ASP A 188 -15.14 5.26 -6.68
C ASP A 188 -14.10 6.38 -6.46
N THR A 189 -12.93 6.04 -5.91
CA THR A 189 -11.81 6.97 -5.71
C THR A 189 -10.71 6.73 -6.75
N ILE A 190 -9.85 5.74 -6.50
CA ILE A 190 -8.59 5.55 -7.23
C ILE A 190 -8.83 5.14 -8.69
N HIS A 191 -9.75 4.20 -8.93
CA HIS A 191 -10.04 3.75 -10.29
C HIS A 191 -10.81 4.80 -11.10
N ALA A 192 -11.76 5.50 -10.46
CA ALA A 192 -12.52 6.56 -11.10
C ALA A 192 -11.62 7.74 -11.51
N ILE A 193 -10.69 8.17 -10.65
CA ILE A 193 -9.70 9.20 -10.99
C ILE A 193 -8.81 8.74 -12.14
N ALA A 194 -8.26 7.53 -12.08
CA ALA A 194 -7.39 7.01 -13.12
C ALA A 194 -8.11 6.95 -14.49
N GLN A 195 -9.37 6.52 -14.52
CA GLN A 195 -10.20 6.55 -15.73
C GLN A 195 -10.47 7.99 -16.21
N ALA A 196 -10.85 8.89 -15.31
CA ALA A 196 -11.18 10.28 -15.62
C ALA A 196 -9.97 11.07 -16.17
N ALA A 197 -8.78 10.79 -15.64
CA ALA A 197 -7.53 11.38 -16.08
C ALA A 197 -7.00 10.75 -17.39
N ASN A 198 -7.74 9.81 -18.00
CA ASN A 198 -7.26 8.96 -19.11
C ASN A 198 -5.87 8.36 -18.81
N SER A 199 -5.63 8.12 -17.52
CA SER A 199 -4.36 7.75 -16.92
C SER A 199 -4.52 6.44 -16.20
N THR A 200 -5.19 5.46 -16.84
CA THR A 200 -5.27 4.08 -16.33
C THR A 200 -3.89 3.42 -16.17
N SER A 201 -2.86 4.13 -16.60
CA SER A 201 -1.45 3.84 -16.48
C SER A 201 -0.73 4.26 -15.22
N THR A 202 -1.30 5.19 -14.46
CA THR A 202 -0.75 5.54 -13.14
C THR A 202 -1.00 4.44 -12.10
N LEU A 203 -1.74 3.40 -12.49
CA LEU A 203 -1.96 2.19 -11.70
C LEU A 203 -1.02 1.04 -12.10
N GLU A 204 -0.06 1.28 -12.98
CA GLU A 204 0.92 0.26 -13.35
C GLU A 204 1.96 0.02 -12.27
N VAL A 205 2.30 -1.25 -12.11
CA VAL A 205 3.50 -1.69 -11.42
C VAL A 205 4.09 -2.88 -12.18
N PRO A 206 5.40 -3.08 -12.17
CA PRO A 206 6.42 -2.25 -11.53
C PRO A 206 6.69 -0.93 -12.28
N VAL A 207 7.11 0.12 -11.56
CA VAL A 207 7.52 1.43 -12.11
C VAL A 207 8.87 1.87 -11.54
N ILE A 208 9.61 2.68 -12.28
CA ILE A 208 10.97 3.11 -11.90
C ILE A 208 11.22 4.61 -12.17
N ALA A 209 11.99 5.25 -11.29
CA ALA A 209 12.39 6.64 -11.44
C ALA A 209 13.87 6.83 -11.10
N ASP A 210 14.57 7.69 -11.85
CA ASP A 210 15.88 8.18 -11.45
C ASP A 210 15.77 9.37 -10.48
N VAL A 211 16.53 9.30 -9.38
CA VAL A 211 16.47 10.30 -8.29
C VAL A 211 17.68 11.22 -8.32
N ALA A 212 18.86 10.65 -8.59
CA ALA A 212 20.11 11.38 -8.64
C ALA A 212 21.03 10.79 -9.72
N THR A 213 21.77 11.65 -10.41
CA THR A 213 22.78 11.24 -11.39
C THR A 213 24.14 11.72 -10.93
N PHE A 214 25.07 10.79 -10.82
CA PHE A 214 26.49 11.08 -10.66
C PHE A 214 27.13 11.28 -12.05
N PRO A 215 27.68 12.47 -12.35
CA PRO A 215 28.12 12.80 -13.70
C PRO A 215 29.41 12.06 -14.11
N PRO A 216 29.61 11.81 -15.42
CA PRO A 216 30.76 11.06 -15.94
C PRO A 216 32.11 11.76 -15.84
N ASP A 217 32.15 13.07 -15.55
CA ASP A 217 33.39 13.85 -15.45
C ASP A 217 33.99 13.87 -14.04
N ASP A 218 33.40 13.14 -13.09
CA ASP A 218 33.96 13.01 -11.75
C ASP A 218 35.08 11.95 -11.73
N ILE A 219 36.24 12.34 -11.20
CA ILE A 219 37.46 11.53 -11.20
C ILE A 219 37.46 10.54 -10.02
N GLN A 220 36.66 10.78 -8.99
CA GLN A 220 36.66 10.02 -7.75
C GLN A 220 35.72 8.82 -7.80
N TYR A 221 34.62 8.89 -8.55
CA TYR A 221 33.64 7.79 -8.66
C TYR A 221 33.16 7.60 -10.10
N PRO A 222 32.83 6.37 -10.52
CA PRO A 222 32.27 6.13 -11.86
C PRO A 222 30.91 6.83 -12.02
N PRO A 223 30.52 7.22 -13.26
CA PRO A 223 29.15 7.67 -13.52
C PRO A 223 28.16 6.61 -13.07
N GLN A 224 27.10 7.04 -12.41
CA GLN A 224 26.05 6.16 -11.94
C GLN A 224 24.75 6.94 -11.73
N ILE A 225 23.63 6.22 -11.75
CA ILE A 225 22.31 6.80 -11.54
C ILE A 225 21.62 6.02 -10.41
N LEU A 226 21.18 6.74 -9.40
CA LEU A 226 20.35 6.21 -8.31
C LEU A 226 18.92 6.06 -8.82
N HIS A 227 18.43 4.82 -8.83
CA HIS A 227 17.08 4.48 -9.21
C HIS A 227 16.29 4.04 -7.99
N VAL A 228 15.02 4.42 -7.96
CA VAL A 228 14.03 3.96 -6.99
C VAL A 228 12.81 3.48 -7.75
N GLY A 229 12.14 2.45 -7.25
CA GLY A 229 10.99 1.89 -7.96
C GLY A 229 10.11 1.05 -7.08
N THR A 230 8.96 0.71 -7.63
CA THR A 230 8.08 -0.33 -7.07
C THR A 230 8.14 -1.58 -7.92
N GLY A 231 8.01 -2.73 -7.28
CA GLY A 231 7.83 -4.02 -7.94
C GLY A 231 6.36 -4.39 -8.06
N TYR A 232 6.11 -5.67 -8.32
CA TYR A 232 4.77 -6.25 -8.23
C TYR A 232 4.21 -6.18 -6.79
N VAL A 233 2.89 -6.08 -6.68
CA VAL A 233 2.19 -6.07 -5.39
C VAL A 233 2.42 -7.40 -4.67
N ASN A 234 2.96 -7.32 -3.45
CA ASN A 234 3.13 -8.47 -2.57
C ASN A 234 1.87 -8.67 -1.71
N ALA A 235 1.70 -9.85 -1.14
CA ALA A 235 0.69 -10.10 -0.13
C ALA A 235 1.36 -10.29 1.23
N LEU A 236 0.90 -9.58 2.25
CA LEU A 236 1.33 -9.78 3.63
C LEU A 236 0.22 -10.46 4.43
N VAL A 237 0.62 -11.41 5.27
CA VAL A 237 -0.28 -12.06 6.24
C VAL A 237 0.01 -11.48 7.62
N VAL A 238 -1.01 -10.92 8.25
CA VAL A 238 -0.93 -10.32 9.59
C VAL A 238 -1.81 -11.11 10.54
N LEU A 239 -1.26 -11.48 11.70
CA LEU A 239 -2.04 -12.06 12.79
C LEU A 239 -2.43 -10.95 13.75
N PHE A 240 -3.72 -10.58 13.75
CA PHE A 240 -4.22 -9.54 14.66
C PHE A 240 -5.08 -10.16 15.77
N PRO A 241 -4.89 -9.72 17.03
CA PRO A 241 -5.71 -10.16 18.15
C PRO A 241 -7.03 -9.37 18.18
N LYS A 242 -8.15 -10.09 18.29
CA LYS A 242 -9.45 -9.48 18.54
C LYS A 242 -9.62 -9.07 20.00
N PRO A 243 -10.56 -8.18 20.32
CA PRO A 243 -10.90 -7.83 21.71
C PRO A 243 -11.29 -9.04 22.59
N ASP A 244 -11.78 -10.12 21.97
CA ASP A 244 -12.11 -11.38 22.67
C ASP A 244 -10.91 -12.32 22.91
N GLY A 245 -9.70 -11.92 22.48
CA GLY A 245 -8.45 -12.66 22.62
C GLY A 245 -8.21 -13.72 21.55
N SER A 246 -9.12 -13.90 20.57
CA SER A 246 -8.87 -14.78 19.43
C SER A 246 -8.01 -14.11 18.37
N LEU A 247 -7.18 -14.90 17.68
CA LEU A 247 -6.30 -14.42 16.61
C LEU A 247 -6.96 -14.63 15.25
N VAL A 248 -6.90 -13.60 14.41
CA VAL A 248 -7.37 -13.64 13.02
C VAL A 248 -6.19 -13.38 12.10
N ALA A 249 -6.11 -14.15 11.01
CA ALA A 249 -5.19 -13.89 9.93
C ALA A 249 -5.85 -12.98 8.89
N ALA A 250 -5.35 -11.75 8.74
CA ALA A 250 -5.67 -10.86 7.64
C ALA A 250 -4.63 -11.03 6.52
N VAL A 251 -5.08 -10.93 5.27
CA VAL A 251 -4.19 -10.92 4.10
C VAL A 251 -4.50 -9.67 3.30
N GLY A 252 -3.48 -8.86 3.01
CA GLY A 252 -3.63 -7.62 2.28
C GLY A 252 -2.49 -7.38 1.29
N PRO A 253 -2.73 -6.58 0.24
CA PRO A 253 -1.66 -6.14 -0.64
C PRO A 253 -0.70 -5.21 0.09
N VAL A 254 0.59 -5.33 -0.17
CA VAL A 254 1.64 -4.42 0.31
C VAL A 254 2.57 -4.04 -0.84
N PHE A 255 3.20 -2.87 -0.72
CA PHE A 255 4.21 -2.43 -1.68
C PHE A 255 5.41 -3.38 -1.74
N SER A 256 6.18 -3.27 -2.81
CA SER A 256 7.54 -3.80 -2.88
C SER A 256 8.46 -2.69 -3.37
N TYR A 257 9.27 -2.14 -2.48
CA TYR A 257 10.15 -1.02 -2.79
C TYR A 257 11.57 -1.51 -3.15
N TYR A 258 12.16 -0.86 -4.15
CA TYR A 258 13.50 -1.15 -4.65
C TYR A 258 14.31 0.13 -4.76
N GLU A 259 15.58 0.05 -4.39
CA GLU A 259 16.55 1.15 -4.49
C GLU A 259 17.91 0.59 -4.86
N PHE A 260 18.50 1.13 -5.93
CA PHE A 260 19.82 0.70 -6.37
C PHE A 260 20.50 1.73 -7.28
N ASN A 261 21.82 1.68 -7.30
CA ASN A 261 22.65 2.45 -8.22
C ASN A 261 22.96 1.62 -9.48
N LEU A 262 22.78 2.20 -10.66
CA LEU A 262 23.19 1.62 -11.94
C LEU A 262 24.43 2.36 -12.46
N ILE A 263 25.53 1.63 -12.66
CA ILE A 263 26.77 2.20 -13.21
C ILE A 263 26.56 2.55 -14.68
N GLY A 264 26.92 3.79 -15.04
CA GLY A 264 26.76 4.33 -16.38
C GLY A 264 25.88 5.58 -16.41
N THR A 265 25.41 5.92 -17.60
CA THR A 265 24.56 7.09 -17.85
C THR A 265 23.21 6.72 -18.48
N GLU A 266 22.94 5.42 -18.60
CA GLU A 266 21.70 4.89 -19.16
C GLU A 266 20.63 4.84 -18.06
N ARG A 267 19.48 5.45 -18.34
CA ARG A 267 18.33 5.48 -17.43
C ARG A 267 17.42 4.32 -17.77
N LEU A 268 16.92 3.65 -16.74
CA LEU A 268 15.90 2.63 -16.91
C LEU A 268 14.54 3.27 -17.17
N ASN A 269 13.80 2.72 -18.13
CA ASN A 269 12.37 2.93 -18.25
C ASN A 269 11.57 1.76 -17.65
N ASP A 270 10.25 1.93 -17.52
CA ASP A 270 9.38 0.92 -16.91
C ASP A 270 9.41 -0.44 -17.62
N ASP A 271 9.52 -0.48 -18.96
CA ASP A 271 9.55 -1.74 -19.71
C ASP A 271 10.87 -2.49 -19.42
N GLU A 272 12.01 -1.77 -19.34
CA GLU A 272 13.30 -2.35 -18.94
C GLU A 272 13.28 -2.82 -17.48
N TRP A 273 12.66 -2.06 -16.57
CA TRP A 273 12.51 -2.48 -15.18
C TRP A 273 11.63 -3.72 -15.05
N LYS A 274 10.54 -3.82 -15.82
CA LYS A 274 9.69 -5.02 -15.92
C LYS A 274 10.47 -6.23 -16.42
N GLU A 275 11.37 -6.05 -17.38
CA GLU A 275 12.24 -7.13 -17.88
C GLU A 275 13.32 -7.54 -16.88
N MET A 276 13.89 -6.57 -16.15
CA MET A 276 14.89 -6.82 -15.12
C MET A 276 14.31 -7.50 -13.88
N LEU A 277 13.09 -7.12 -13.47
CA LEU A 277 12.46 -7.62 -12.25
C LEU A 277 11.80 -8.98 -12.50
N THR A 278 12.61 -10.04 -12.38
CA THR A 278 12.13 -11.42 -12.43
C THR A 278 11.91 -11.98 -11.04
N TRP A 279 11.18 -13.10 -10.96
CA TRP A 279 11.05 -13.83 -9.71
C TRP A 279 12.40 -14.25 -9.09
N SER A 280 13.39 -14.57 -9.92
CA SER A 280 14.67 -15.11 -9.46
C SER A 280 15.58 -14.06 -8.81
N ASN A 281 15.46 -12.79 -9.20
CA ASN A 281 16.26 -11.68 -8.71
C ASN A 281 15.45 -10.63 -7.94
N ARG A 282 14.21 -10.95 -7.55
CA ARG A 282 13.31 -10.07 -6.76
C ARG A 282 13.88 -9.57 -5.42
N THR A 283 15.01 -10.10 -4.97
CA THR A 283 15.69 -9.69 -3.72
C THR A 283 17.00 -8.94 -3.97
N GLU A 284 17.51 -8.96 -5.20
CA GLU A 284 18.81 -8.40 -5.57
C GLU A 284 18.87 -6.89 -5.35
N TYR A 285 17.74 -6.21 -5.60
CA TYR A 285 17.61 -4.76 -5.55
C TYR A 285 16.79 -4.27 -4.34
N LEU A 286 16.50 -5.15 -3.38
CA LEU A 286 15.84 -4.75 -2.14
C LEU A 286 16.86 -4.03 -1.23
N PRO A 287 16.49 -2.89 -0.63
CA PRO A 287 17.27 -2.30 0.45
C PRO A 287 17.56 -3.33 1.54
N GLU A 288 18.77 -3.30 2.10
CA GLU A 288 19.24 -4.26 3.10
C GLU A 288 18.25 -4.40 4.27
N GLN A 289 17.71 -3.28 4.73
CA GLN A 289 16.75 -3.18 5.84
C GLN A 289 15.43 -3.92 5.54
N LEU A 290 15.05 -4.06 4.27
CA LEU A 290 13.81 -4.73 3.87
C LEU A 290 14.00 -6.22 3.57
N GLN A 291 15.24 -6.72 3.50
CA GLN A 291 15.50 -8.11 3.11
C GLN A 291 15.01 -9.13 4.15
N ASP A 292 15.00 -8.79 5.43
CA ASP A 292 14.56 -9.70 6.48
C ASP A 292 13.05 -10.01 6.38
N VAL A 293 12.24 -9.00 6.05
CA VAL A 293 10.79 -9.16 5.90
C VAL A 293 10.41 -9.64 4.50
N TYR A 294 11.02 -9.07 3.45
CA TYR A 294 10.60 -9.27 2.06
C TYR A 294 11.50 -10.23 1.27
N GLY A 295 12.73 -10.46 1.71
CA GLY A 295 13.70 -11.33 1.05
C GLY A 295 13.54 -12.82 1.37
N LEU A 296 12.91 -13.14 2.51
CA LEU A 296 12.75 -14.51 3.02
C LEU A 296 11.46 -15.21 2.56
N ALA A 297 10.55 -14.50 1.90
CA ALA A 297 9.28 -15.09 1.48
C ALA A 297 9.49 -16.15 0.39
N GLU A 298 9.17 -17.41 0.72
CA GLU A 298 9.00 -18.49 -0.26
C GLU A 298 7.82 -18.17 -1.18
N PRO A 299 7.86 -18.59 -2.46
CA PRO A 299 6.74 -18.39 -3.36
C PRO A 299 5.45 -18.94 -2.74
N MET A 300 4.40 -18.12 -2.66
CA MET A 300 3.09 -18.71 -2.87
C MET A 300 3.12 -19.29 -4.30
N PRO A 301 2.88 -20.59 -4.49
CA PRO A 301 2.83 -21.17 -5.83
C PRO A 301 1.59 -20.61 -6.52
N VAL A 302 1.74 -19.45 -7.15
CA VAL A 302 0.78 -18.93 -8.11
C VAL A 302 1.28 -19.42 -9.47
N PRO A 303 0.62 -20.40 -10.10
CA PRO A 303 1.08 -20.90 -11.38
C PRO A 303 1.08 -19.75 -12.39
N GLU A 304 2.18 -19.58 -13.12
CA GLU A 304 2.35 -18.59 -14.20
C GLU A 304 1.26 -18.69 -15.29
N ASN A 305 0.45 -19.76 -15.29
CA ASN A 305 -0.72 -19.93 -16.11
C ASN A 305 -1.92 -20.32 -15.25
N LEU A 306 -2.63 -19.32 -14.73
CA LEU A 306 -3.92 -19.51 -14.07
C LEU A 306 -4.99 -19.87 -15.12
N ASN A 307 -4.97 -21.10 -15.63
CA ASN A 307 -6.12 -21.61 -16.38
C ASN A 307 -7.30 -21.74 -15.40
N PHE A 308 -8.43 -21.12 -15.73
CA PHE A 308 -9.68 -21.05 -14.95
C PHE A 308 -10.09 -22.39 -14.29
N THR A 309 -9.68 -23.51 -14.90
CA THR A 309 -9.89 -24.89 -14.46
C THR A 309 -9.21 -25.22 -13.12
N VAL A 310 -8.01 -24.70 -12.83
CA VAL A 310 -7.29 -25.01 -11.57
C VAL A 310 -7.95 -24.29 -10.39
N PHE A 311 -8.45 -23.08 -10.61
CA PHE A 311 -9.24 -22.33 -9.62
C PHE A 311 -10.57 -23.01 -9.29
N ALA A 312 -11.27 -23.53 -10.30
CA ALA A 312 -12.50 -24.30 -10.10
C ALA A 312 -12.24 -25.57 -9.26
N ILE A 313 -11.11 -26.25 -9.46
CA ILE A 313 -10.75 -27.45 -8.69
C ILE A 313 -10.44 -27.10 -7.23
N LEU A 314 -9.69 -26.02 -6.97
CA LEU A 314 -9.39 -25.57 -5.61
C LEU A 314 -10.66 -25.14 -4.85
N MET A 315 -11.55 -24.37 -5.48
CA MET A 315 -12.85 -23.98 -4.90
C MET A 315 -13.77 -25.16 -4.62
N VAL A 316 -13.84 -26.14 -5.52
CA VAL A 316 -14.65 -27.35 -5.31
C VAL A 316 -14.07 -28.17 -4.17
N SER A 317 -12.74 -28.29 -4.07
CA SER A 317 -12.10 -29.06 -3.00
C SER A 317 -12.31 -28.44 -1.61
N THR A 318 -12.22 -27.12 -1.46
CA THR A 318 -12.48 -26.43 -0.17
C THR A 318 -13.95 -26.47 0.23
N LEU A 319 -14.89 -26.33 -0.72
CA LEU A 319 -16.32 -26.50 -0.46
C LEU A 319 -16.67 -27.93 -0.03
N THR A 320 -16.02 -28.93 -0.62
CA THR A 320 -16.23 -30.34 -0.26
C THR A 320 -15.71 -30.64 1.15
N VAL A 321 -14.55 -30.09 1.51
CA VAL A 321 -13.97 -30.20 2.87
C VAL A 321 -14.87 -29.51 3.91
N LEU A 322 -15.37 -28.30 3.62
CA LEU A 322 -16.30 -27.57 4.49
C LEU A 322 -17.63 -28.31 4.67
N ALA A 323 -18.16 -28.91 3.61
CA ALA A 323 -19.38 -29.72 3.67
C ALA A 323 -19.18 -31.00 4.51
N LEU A 324 -18.03 -31.68 4.35
CA LEU A 324 -17.64 -32.84 5.16
C LEU A 324 -17.49 -32.46 6.64
N MET A 325 -16.85 -31.32 6.95
CA MET A 325 -16.70 -30.84 8.33
C MET A 325 -18.05 -30.46 8.97
N LYS A 326 -18.97 -29.84 8.22
CA LYS A 326 -20.35 -29.60 8.67
C LYS A 326 -21.11 -30.91 8.92
N GLY A 327 -20.99 -31.88 8.03
CA GLY A 327 -21.60 -33.21 8.18
C GLY A 327 -21.12 -33.93 9.43
N ILE A 328 -19.81 -33.91 9.70
CA ILE A 328 -19.21 -34.52 10.89
C ILE A 328 -19.67 -33.82 12.19
N LYS A 329 -19.78 -32.48 12.20
CA LYS A 329 -20.31 -31.72 13.34
C LYS A 329 -21.78 -32.07 13.62
N ILE A 330 -22.60 -32.22 12.59
CA ILE A 330 -24.03 -32.58 12.72
C ILE A 330 -24.18 -34.01 13.22
N ALA A 331 -23.39 -34.96 12.70
CA ALA A 331 -23.40 -36.35 13.15
C ALA A 331 -23.01 -36.50 14.63
N LYS A 332 -21.95 -35.81 15.07
CA LYS A 332 -21.53 -35.79 16.49
C LYS A 332 -22.58 -35.13 17.41
N LYS A 333 -23.33 -34.14 16.92
CA LYS A 333 -24.44 -33.53 17.66
C LYS A 333 -25.60 -34.52 17.82
N PHE A 334 -25.95 -35.25 16.76
CA PHE A 334 -27.02 -36.26 16.79
C PHE A 334 -26.70 -37.47 17.68
N GLU A 335 -25.45 -37.92 17.73
CA GLU A 335 -25.03 -38.99 18.65
C GLU A 335 -25.09 -38.55 20.12
N ARG A 336 -24.81 -37.27 20.42
CA ARG A 336 -24.96 -36.72 21.78
C ARG A 336 -26.43 -36.63 22.21
N THR A 337 -27.35 -36.29 21.30
CA THR A 337 -28.79 -36.22 21.62
C THR A 337 -29.45 -37.58 21.79
N LYS A 338 -28.85 -38.68 21.29
CA LYS A 338 -29.34 -40.06 21.49
C LYS A 338 -28.81 -40.73 22.77
N ARG A 339 -27.82 -40.13 23.45
CA ARG A 339 -27.21 -40.65 24.70
C ARG A 339 -27.72 -39.95 25.97
N ASN A 340 -28.59 -38.95 25.83
CA ASN A 340 -29.45 -38.42 26.88
C ASN A 340 -30.87 -38.92 26.64
#